data_AF-A0A6U2DXH3-F1
#
_entry.id   AF-A0A6U2DXH3-F1
#
_cell.length_a   1.000
_cell.length_b   1.000
_cell.length_c   1.000
_cell.angle_alpha   90.00
_cell.angle_beta   90.00
_cell.angle_gamma   90.00
#
_symmetry.space_group_name_H-M   'P 1'
#
loop_
_entity.id
_entity.type
_entity.pdbx_description
1 polymer ?
#
loop_
_entity_poly.entity_id
_entity_poly.type
_entity_poly.pdbx_seq_one_letter_code
_entity_poly.pdbx_strand_id
1 'polypeptide(L)'
;MTGEREGLRGAGPRLPIWRAFKSQFATCRAETMLVFRCAWPLGAGAPQDGSPGPVCRRRPLGYRVDRHSGRMTALQERLAEFMSRPYAFPTAAMALFLLELILTLVAPNFRRLFLPRYGRRHRMMGAVYIAVLIVGLTDIAARVSSGSDDGESAGSGAGGAWFDAPGFPLDKPGRVAFDVLLGVAGTTLTLTAAYDFKHAHEEDRVQNKASGPLDPDQTVTFEEMLEHSFYQALNLCQVAFLHLVARVDESDRALGRRHMSLGSLAPRLTLLSAVTVPWVFRGAFPTNRFSDNYDAKKGRDPWGVTSVLYRMKKYQYVFYKHFMLHGLNVGVAIDGFEGLRKPRIKPPGLGPGLGLSLVDATPFRLYWLGLNAAYVMEFFLQTLVKRRYLTQGRMLRMNQFLMLVSTASAVAVLRRVSVVGSVVSLAVNFARASGECGGVALAAAAAAA
;
A
#
# COMPACT_ATOMS: atom_id res chain seq x y z
N MET A 1 39.16 -2.61 -60.33
CA MET A 1 37.95 -1.82 -60.61
C MET A 1 37.17 -1.69 -59.30
N THR A 2 37.43 -0.74 -58.41
CA THR A 2 37.11 0.72 -58.38
C THR A 2 35.61 1.04 -58.26
N GLY A 3 35.26 1.84 -57.24
CA GLY A 3 33.99 2.57 -57.05
C GLY A 3 33.32 2.24 -55.70
N GLU A 4 33.41 3.00 -54.59
CA GLU A 4 32.84 4.36 -54.32
C GLU A 4 31.37 4.50 -54.77
N ARG A 5 30.42 5.20 -54.13
CA ARG A 5 30.14 5.82 -52.80
C ARG A 5 28.70 6.39 -52.94
N GLU A 6 28.14 7.00 -51.88
CA GLU A 6 26.88 7.78 -51.81
C GLU A 6 25.57 6.95 -51.73
N GLY A 7 24.63 7.11 -50.80
CA GLY A 7 24.35 8.17 -49.82
C GLY A 7 22.99 8.81 -50.13
N LEU A 8 21.98 8.66 -49.25
CA LEU A 8 20.76 9.50 -49.14
C LEU A 8 19.98 9.04 -47.87
N ARG A 9 20.12 9.75 -46.75
CA ARG A 9 19.19 10.77 -46.21
C ARG A 9 17.71 10.32 -46.12
N GLY A 10 17.25 10.17 -44.88
CA GLY A 10 15.84 10.00 -44.53
C GLY A 10 15.61 10.25 -43.03
N ALA A 11 15.93 11.46 -42.55
CA ALA A 11 15.56 11.89 -41.20
C ALA A 11 14.10 12.39 -41.21
N GLY A 12 13.17 11.52 -40.83
CA GLY A 12 11.77 11.87 -40.53
C GLY A 12 11.61 12.44 -39.11
N PRO A 13 10.55 13.24 -38.85
CA PRO A 13 10.47 14.11 -37.68
C PRO A 13 10.26 13.34 -36.37
N ARG A 14 11.09 13.68 -35.37
CA ARG A 14 10.90 13.25 -33.97
C ARG A 14 9.58 13.84 -33.45
N LEU A 15 8.63 12.95 -33.15
CA LEU A 15 7.29 13.26 -32.65
C LEU A 15 7.31 14.14 -31.37
N PRO A 16 6.27 14.97 -31.12
CA PRO A 16 6.16 15.89 -29.97
C PRO A 16 6.01 15.19 -28.60
N ILE A 17 5.92 13.86 -28.58
CA ILE A 17 5.68 13.03 -27.38
C ILE A 17 6.78 13.23 -26.33
N TRP A 18 8.00 13.58 -26.74
CA TRP A 18 9.13 13.77 -25.83
C TRP A 18 9.04 15.04 -24.95
N ARG A 19 8.29 16.07 -25.39
CA ARG A 19 8.06 17.28 -24.58
C ARG A 19 6.95 17.08 -23.54
N ALA A 20 5.93 16.27 -23.85
CA ALA A 20 4.89 15.91 -22.89
C ALA A 20 5.41 14.98 -21.78
N PHE A 21 6.33 14.07 -22.10
CA PHE A 21 6.89 13.12 -21.13
C PHE A 21 7.91 13.73 -20.16
N LYS A 22 8.73 14.70 -20.61
CA LYS A 22 9.63 15.46 -19.72
C LYS A 22 8.87 16.36 -18.74
N SER A 23 7.72 16.91 -19.16
CA SER A 23 6.87 17.74 -18.30
C SER A 23 6.32 16.94 -17.10
N GLN A 24 5.78 15.74 -17.33
CA GLN A 24 5.23 14.88 -16.26
C GLN A 24 6.29 14.40 -15.24
N PHE A 25 7.54 14.16 -15.68
CA PHE A 25 8.63 13.76 -14.78
C PHE A 25 9.17 14.92 -13.94
N ALA A 26 9.14 16.16 -14.45
CA ALA A 26 9.49 17.33 -13.66
C ALA A 26 8.43 17.59 -12.55
N THR A 27 7.15 17.36 -12.86
CA THR A 27 6.05 17.50 -11.88
C THR A 27 6.14 16.44 -10.77
N CYS A 28 6.44 15.18 -11.10
CA CYS A 28 6.54 14.11 -10.10
C CYS A 28 7.77 14.26 -9.16
N ARG A 29 8.88 14.82 -9.68
CA ARG A 29 10.06 15.16 -8.86
C ARG A 29 9.81 16.38 -7.96
N ALA A 30 9.01 17.35 -8.42
CA ALA A 30 8.60 18.51 -7.63
C ALA A 30 7.57 18.16 -6.55
N GLU A 31 6.60 17.29 -6.84
CA GLU A 31 5.56 16.86 -5.89
C GLU A 31 6.14 15.98 -4.78
N THR A 32 7.10 15.11 -5.09
CA THR A 32 7.78 14.29 -4.06
C THR A 32 8.62 15.14 -3.09
N MET A 33 9.19 16.27 -3.55
CA MET A 33 9.88 17.23 -2.65
C MET A 33 8.91 18.17 -1.92
N LEU A 34 7.76 18.50 -2.51
CA LEU A 34 6.73 19.33 -1.87
C LEU A 34 6.00 18.60 -0.73
N VAL A 35 5.77 17.29 -0.86
CA VAL A 35 5.20 16.47 0.22
C VAL A 35 6.15 16.40 1.43
N PHE A 36 7.48 16.45 1.22
CA PHE A 36 8.45 16.55 2.32
C PHE A 36 8.54 17.95 2.96
N ARG A 37 8.19 19.03 2.24
CA ARG A 37 8.18 20.40 2.80
C ARG A 37 6.87 20.76 3.51
N CYS A 38 5.73 20.21 3.09
CA CYS A 38 4.43 20.50 3.71
C CYS A 38 4.12 19.64 4.95
N ALA A 39 4.87 18.55 5.20
CA ALA A 39 4.68 17.69 6.36
C ALA A 39 5.49 18.13 7.61
N TRP A 40 6.17 19.27 7.57
CA TRP A 40 7.03 19.74 8.66
C TRP A 40 7.00 21.26 8.81
N PRO A 41 6.21 21.84 9.73
CA PRO A 41 6.51 23.17 10.22
C PRO A 41 7.71 23.06 11.16
N LEU A 42 8.88 23.50 10.69
CA LEU A 42 9.98 23.85 11.59
C LEU A 42 9.44 24.96 12.50
N GLY A 43 9.22 24.64 13.77
CA GLY A 43 8.82 25.60 14.79
C GLY A 43 9.89 26.67 14.94
N ALA A 44 9.67 27.82 14.34
CA ALA A 44 10.35 29.05 14.69
C ALA A 44 9.81 29.49 16.05
N GLY A 45 10.70 29.56 17.05
CA GLY A 45 10.38 30.04 18.38
C GLY A 45 9.87 31.47 18.34
N ALA A 46 8.74 31.72 18.99
CA ALA A 46 8.29 33.07 19.32
C ALA A 46 9.07 33.55 20.56
N PRO A 47 9.67 34.75 20.54
CA PRO A 47 10.15 35.38 21.76
C PRO A 47 8.95 35.86 22.58
N GLN A 48 8.97 35.51 23.87
CA GLN A 48 8.18 36.20 24.89
C GLN A 48 8.85 37.53 25.17
N ASP A 49 8.17 38.63 24.88
CA ASP A 49 8.44 39.91 25.55
C ASP A 49 7.13 40.61 25.85
N GLY A 50 6.92 40.82 27.15
CA GLY A 50 5.80 41.55 27.71
C GLY A 50 6.06 43.05 27.70
N SER A 51 5.08 43.81 27.23
CA SER A 51 4.86 45.21 27.62
C SER A 51 3.43 45.62 27.24
N PRO A 52 2.63 46.20 28.15
CA PRO A 52 1.27 46.66 27.86
C PRO A 52 1.32 48.02 27.15
N GLY A 53 1.08 48.01 25.84
CA GLY A 53 0.91 49.22 25.03
C GLY A 53 -0.56 49.71 24.99
N PRO A 54 -0.80 51.01 24.76
CA PRO A 54 -2.09 51.67 25.00
C PRO A 54 -3.19 51.23 24.02
N VAL A 55 -4.39 51.08 24.57
CA VAL A 55 -5.64 50.74 23.88
C VAL A 55 -6.03 51.85 22.89
N CYS A 56 -5.72 51.64 21.62
CA CYS A 56 -6.19 52.49 20.54
C CYS A 56 -7.55 51.98 20.03
N ARG A 57 -8.64 52.60 20.51
CA ARG A 57 -10.01 52.39 19.99
C ARG A 57 -10.09 52.88 18.54
N ARG A 58 -9.81 52.00 17.57
CA ARG A 58 -10.22 52.20 16.18
C ARG A 58 -11.67 51.77 16.00
N ARG A 59 -12.53 52.72 15.60
CA ARG A 59 -13.89 52.47 15.15
C ARG A 59 -13.85 51.49 13.96
N PRO A 60 -14.68 50.44 13.92
CA PRO A 60 -14.78 49.59 12.74
C PRO A 60 -15.47 50.40 11.63
N LEU A 61 -14.71 50.77 10.61
CA LEU A 61 -15.27 51.15 9.31
C LEU A 61 -15.97 49.90 8.76
N GLY A 62 -17.31 49.95 8.74
CA GLY A 62 -18.15 48.91 8.19
C GLY A 62 -17.93 48.78 6.69
N TYR A 63 -16.94 47.97 6.31
CA TYR A 63 -16.91 47.38 4.99
C TYR A 63 -18.05 46.36 4.94
N ARG A 64 -19.18 46.77 4.35
CA ARG A 64 -20.24 45.87 3.91
C ARG A 64 -19.63 45.04 2.77
N VAL A 65 -18.96 43.95 3.14
CA VAL A 65 -18.62 42.89 2.20
C VAL A 65 -19.96 42.30 1.81
N ASP A 66 -20.46 42.67 0.63
CA ASP A 66 -21.55 41.99 -0.01
C ASP A 66 -21.14 40.53 -0.17
N ARG A 67 -21.56 39.71 0.79
CA ARG A 67 -21.55 38.26 0.68
C ARG A 67 -22.51 37.93 -0.45
N HIS A 68 -22.00 37.94 -1.68
CA HIS A 68 -22.41 36.95 -2.66
C HIS A 68 -21.99 35.57 -2.14
N SER A 69 -22.64 35.11 -1.06
CA SER A 69 -22.72 33.71 -0.69
C SER A 69 -23.48 33.04 -1.81
N GLY A 70 -22.79 32.70 -2.90
CA GLY A 70 -23.26 31.72 -3.85
C GLY A 70 -23.64 30.50 -3.03
N ARG A 71 -24.92 30.17 -3.01
CA ARG A 71 -25.44 29.00 -2.28
C ARG A 71 -24.65 27.80 -2.78
N MET A 72 -23.67 27.34 -1.98
CA MET A 72 -23.09 26.04 -2.21
C MET A 72 -24.23 25.04 -2.16
N THR A 73 -24.29 24.17 -3.15
CA THR A 73 -25.29 23.11 -3.13
C THR A 73 -25.03 22.24 -1.90
N ALA A 74 -26.08 21.67 -1.29
CA ALA A 74 -25.93 20.77 -0.14
C ALA A 74 -24.95 19.61 -0.42
N LEU A 75 -24.79 19.21 -1.69
CA LEU A 75 -23.78 18.23 -2.12
C LEU A 75 -22.34 18.75 -1.98
N GLN A 76 -22.07 20.00 -2.33
CA GLN A 76 -20.74 20.61 -2.22
C GLN A 76 -20.31 20.78 -0.77
N GLU A 77 -21.23 21.18 0.12
CA GLU A 77 -20.94 21.28 1.56
C GLU A 77 -20.60 19.90 2.15
N ARG A 78 -21.38 18.87 1.80
CA ARG A 78 -21.12 17.48 2.23
C ARG A 78 -19.81 16.93 1.68
N LEU A 79 -19.50 17.20 0.43
CA LEU A 79 -18.24 16.78 -0.18
C LEU A 79 -17.05 17.49 0.49
N ALA A 80 -17.17 18.79 0.77
CA ALA A 80 -16.15 19.55 1.47
C ALA A 80 -15.93 19.00 2.90
N GLU A 81 -17.02 18.66 3.61
CA GLU A 81 -16.93 18.03 4.93
C GLU A 81 -16.22 16.69 4.86
N PHE A 82 -16.63 15.79 3.94
CA PHE A 82 -15.97 14.50 3.77
C PHE A 82 -14.48 14.68 3.45
N MET A 83 -14.14 15.55 2.49
CA MET A 83 -12.75 15.79 2.08
C MET A 83 -11.90 16.44 3.17
N SER A 84 -12.52 17.08 4.18
CA SER A 84 -11.82 17.60 5.35
C SER A 84 -11.41 16.52 6.35
N ARG A 85 -12.01 15.30 6.27
CA ARG A 85 -11.69 14.19 7.17
C ARG A 85 -10.30 13.62 6.87
N PRO A 86 -9.55 13.20 7.91
CA PRO A 86 -8.31 12.46 7.71
C PRO A 86 -8.56 11.25 6.80
N TYR A 87 -7.63 11.03 5.86
CA TYR A 87 -7.69 9.90 4.91
C TYR A 87 -8.90 9.84 3.96
N ALA A 88 -9.73 10.89 3.88
CA ALA A 88 -10.79 10.98 2.87
C ALA A 88 -10.24 10.98 1.45
N PHE A 89 -9.18 11.73 1.19
CA PHE A 89 -8.52 11.78 -0.12
C PHE A 89 -8.02 10.40 -0.59
N PRO A 90 -7.18 9.64 0.15
CA PRO A 90 -6.76 8.32 -0.29
C PRO A 90 -7.91 7.33 -0.38
N THR A 91 -8.95 7.44 0.45
CA THR A 91 -10.16 6.61 0.33
C THR A 91 -10.91 6.89 -0.96
N ALA A 92 -11.16 8.16 -1.29
CA ALA A 92 -11.79 8.57 -2.54
C ALA A 92 -10.95 8.17 -3.75
N ALA A 93 -9.62 8.29 -3.67
CA ALA A 93 -8.72 7.86 -4.74
C ALA A 93 -8.78 6.33 -4.97
N MET A 94 -8.81 5.53 -3.89
CA MET A 94 -9.03 4.08 -4.01
C MET A 94 -10.41 3.75 -4.62
N ALA A 95 -11.46 4.50 -4.25
CA ALA A 95 -12.78 4.37 -4.84
C ALA A 95 -12.79 4.67 -6.33
N LEU A 96 -12.12 5.74 -6.76
CA LEU A 96 -11.97 6.08 -8.17
C LEU A 96 -11.21 5.00 -8.94
N PHE A 97 -10.16 4.41 -8.34
CA PHE A 97 -9.45 3.28 -8.95
C PHE A 97 -10.38 2.08 -9.18
N LEU A 98 -11.12 1.65 -8.16
CA LEU A 98 -12.05 0.53 -8.28
C LEU A 98 -13.20 0.83 -9.24
N LEU A 99 -13.70 2.07 -9.24
CA LEU A 99 -14.75 2.50 -10.17
C LEU A 99 -14.25 2.48 -11.62
N GLU A 100 -13.04 2.99 -11.88
CA GLU A 100 -12.42 2.91 -13.21
C GLU A 100 -12.27 1.44 -13.64
N LEU A 101 -11.70 0.59 -12.77
CA LEU A 101 -11.53 -0.83 -13.01
C LEU A 101 -12.87 -1.48 -13.40
N ILE A 102 -13.92 -1.23 -12.62
CA ILE A 102 -15.22 -1.86 -12.80
C ILE A 102 -15.91 -1.34 -14.07
N LEU A 103 -16.10 -0.03 -14.19
CA LEU A 103 -16.89 0.58 -15.26
C LEU A 103 -16.24 0.44 -16.63
N THR A 104 -14.91 0.45 -16.70
CA THR A 104 -14.21 0.50 -17.99
C THR A 104 -13.64 -0.85 -18.42
N LEU A 105 -13.35 -1.77 -17.49
CA LEU A 105 -12.73 -3.06 -17.81
C LEU A 105 -13.64 -4.23 -17.46
N VAL A 106 -14.11 -4.31 -16.21
CA VAL A 106 -14.86 -5.47 -15.72
C VAL A 106 -16.26 -5.56 -16.34
N ALA A 107 -17.07 -4.51 -16.21
CA ALA A 107 -18.47 -4.54 -16.64
C ALA A 107 -18.62 -4.67 -18.18
N PRO A 108 -17.89 -3.89 -19.02
CA PRO A 108 -18.01 -4.02 -20.47
C PRO A 108 -17.54 -5.38 -21.00
N ASN A 109 -16.61 -6.03 -20.28
CA ASN A 109 -16.03 -7.31 -20.70
C ASN A 109 -16.50 -8.49 -19.84
N PHE A 110 -17.55 -8.33 -19.02
CA PHE A 110 -17.94 -9.33 -18.01
C PHE A 110 -18.11 -10.73 -18.60
N ARG A 111 -18.84 -10.84 -19.72
CA ARG A 111 -19.06 -12.12 -20.41
C ARG A 111 -17.75 -12.75 -20.87
N ARG A 112 -16.76 -11.97 -21.29
CA ARG A 112 -15.45 -12.45 -21.76
C ARG A 112 -14.48 -12.74 -20.60
N LEU A 113 -14.64 -12.04 -19.48
CA LEU A 113 -13.80 -12.17 -18.30
C LEU A 113 -14.24 -13.31 -17.38
N PHE A 114 -15.52 -13.61 -17.25
CA PHE A 114 -16.01 -14.56 -16.23
C PHE A 114 -16.77 -15.77 -16.75
N LEU A 115 -17.31 -15.75 -17.98
CA LEU A 115 -18.07 -16.89 -18.52
C LEU A 115 -17.27 -17.98 -19.26
N PRO A 116 -16.06 -17.74 -19.82
CA PRO A 116 -15.35 -18.81 -20.52
C PRO A 116 -14.98 -19.99 -19.62
N ARG A 117 -14.99 -21.20 -20.18
CA ARG A 117 -14.65 -22.44 -19.45
C ARG A 117 -13.16 -22.54 -19.08
N TYR A 118 -12.28 -22.03 -19.93
CA TYR A 118 -10.83 -22.04 -19.66
C TYR A 118 -10.48 -21.05 -18.54
N GLY A 119 -9.75 -21.54 -17.53
CA GLY A 119 -9.36 -20.75 -16.35
C GLY A 119 -10.53 -20.39 -15.43
N ARG A 120 -11.58 -21.23 -15.37
CA ARG A 120 -12.80 -20.93 -14.61
C ARG A 120 -12.52 -20.67 -13.12
N ARG A 121 -11.59 -21.43 -12.51
CA ARG A 121 -11.24 -21.29 -11.09
C ARG A 121 -10.63 -19.92 -10.82
N HIS A 122 -9.60 -19.55 -11.59
CA HIS A 122 -8.99 -18.23 -11.51
C HIS A 122 -10.00 -17.09 -11.72
N ARG A 123 -10.89 -17.19 -12.71
CA ARG A 123 -11.91 -16.17 -12.99
C ARG A 123 -12.90 -16.02 -11.84
N MET A 124 -13.39 -17.13 -11.28
CA MET A 124 -14.29 -17.11 -10.12
C MET A 124 -13.61 -16.46 -8.92
N MET A 125 -12.35 -16.83 -8.64
CA MET A 125 -11.57 -16.20 -7.58
C MET A 125 -11.34 -14.70 -7.84
N GLY A 126 -11.19 -14.29 -9.10
CA GLY A 126 -11.07 -12.89 -9.48
C GLY A 126 -12.33 -12.09 -9.15
N ALA A 127 -13.50 -12.66 -9.42
CA ALA A 127 -14.78 -12.04 -9.05
C ALA A 127 -14.94 -11.93 -7.52
N VAL A 128 -14.63 -13.00 -6.79
CA VAL A 128 -14.63 -13.00 -5.31
C VAL A 128 -13.68 -11.92 -4.79
N TYR A 129 -12.47 -11.83 -5.33
CA TYR A 129 -11.49 -10.85 -4.89
C TYR A 129 -11.95 -9.41 -5.11
N ILE A 130 -12.53 -9.10 -6.28
CA ILE A 130 -13.10 -7.77 -6.55
C ILE A 130 -14.23 -7.45 -5.55
N ALA A 131 -15.11 -8.41 -5.25
CA ALA A 131 -16.16 -8.23 -4.26
C ALA A 131 -15.61 -7.94 -2.86
N VAL A 132 -14.56 -8.67 -2.43
CA VAL A 132 -13.87 -8.40 -1.16
C VAL A 132 -13.25 -7.01 -1.17
N LEU A 133 -12.60 -6.56 -2.24
CA LEU A 133 -12.05 -5.20 -2.32
C LEU A 133 -13.14 -4.12 -2.16
N ILE A 134 -14.32 -4.34 -2.76
CA ILE A 134 -15.47 -3.42 -2.62
C ILE A 134 -15.92 -3.37 -1.16
N VAL A 135 -16.13 -4.52 -0.52
CA VAL A 135 -16.52 -4.61 0.90
C VAL A 135 -15.53 -3.86 1.80
N GLY A 136 -14.22 -4.04 1.56
CA GLY A 136 -13.18 -3.36 2.33
C GLY A 136 -13.18 -1.85 2.14
N LEU A 137 -13.37 -1.38 0.91
CA LEU A 137 -13.47 0.05 0.62
C LEU A 137 -14.74 0.65 1.25
N THR A 138 -15.86 -0.06 1.20
CA THR A 138 -17.12 0.35 1.83
C THR A 138 -16.97 0.50 3.35
N ASP A 139 -16.31 -0.44 4.02
CA ASP A 139 -15.98 -0.35 5.46
C ASP A 139 -15.13 0.89 5.77
N ILE A 140 -14.09 1.13 4.99
CA ILE A 140 -13.21 2.30 5.17
C ILE A 140 -13.97 3.60 4.92
N ALA A 141 -14.78 3.67 3.86
CA ALA A 141 -15.58 4.86 3.55
C ALA A 141 -16.58 5.18 4.65
N ALA A 142 -17.23 4.16 5.24
CA ALA A 142 -18.12 4.33 6.39
C ALA A 142 -17.38 4.86 7.63
N ARG A 143 -16.16 4.39 7.90
CA ARG A 143 -15.31 4.90 9.01
C ARG A 143 -14.92 6.35 8.83
N VAL A 144 -14.41 6.70 7.65
CA VAL A 144 -14.03 8.07 7.32
C VAL A 144 -15.24 9.01 7.41
N SER A 145 -16.40 8.55 6.93
CA SER A 145 -17.64 9.35 6.92
C SER A 145 -18.23 9.55 8.31
N SER A 146 -18.12 8.56 9.20
CA SER A 146 -18.56 8.67 10.60
C SER A 146 -17.58 9.44 11.48
N GLY A 147 -16.36 9.72 10.98
CA GLY A 147 -15.28 10.24 11.82
C GLY A 147 -14.86 9.27 12.92
N SER A 148 -15.23 7.99 12.81
CA SER A 148 -14.90 6.92 13.76
C SER A 148 -13.47 6.44 13.53
N ASP A 149 -12.50 7.35 13.66
CA ASP A 149 -11.08 7.00 13.67
C ASP A 149 -10.68 6.32 15.01
N ASP A 150 -11.56 6.36 16.03
CA ASP A 150 -11.23 5.97 17.40
C ASP A 150 -11.72 4.58 17.84
N GLY A 151 -12.35 3.79 16.96
CA GLY A 151 -12.67 2.38 17.26
C GLY A 151 -13.58 2.15 18.47
N GLU A 152 -14.09 3.22 19.09
CA GLU A 152 -14.98 3.20 20.23
C GLU A 152 -16.21 4.04 19.91
N SER A 153 -17.37 3.37 20.01
CA SER A 153 -18.71 3.93 19.92
C SER A 153 -19.06 4.63 18.61
N ALA A 154 -19.88 3.95 17.80
CA ALA A 154 -20.96 4.60 17.04
C ALA A 154 -21.96 5.24 18.05
N GLY A 155 -21.49 6.19 18.85
CA GLY A 155 -22.26 6.90 19.86
C GLY A 155 -22.70 8.23 19.28
N SER A 156 -23.94 8.26 18.78
CA SER A 156 -24.91 9.37 18.77
C SER A 156 -24.43 10.85 18.74
N GLY A 157 -23.27 11.14 18.18
CA GLY A 157 -22.79 12.49 17.96
C GLY A 157 -23.46 13.05 16.72
N ALA A 158 -24.06 14.23 16.83
CA ALA A 158 -24.95 14.85 15.85
C ALA A 158 -24.31 15.25 14.48
N GLY A 159 -23.21 14.61 14.07
CA GLY A 159 -22.65 14.69 12.72
C GLY A 159 -23.17 13.51 11.90
N GLY A 160 -24.16 13.75 11.04
CA GLY A 160 -24.75 12.70 10.21
C GLY A 160 -23.70 12.03 9.34
N ALA A 161 -23.60 10.70 9.41
CA ALA A 161 -22.73 9.94 8.52
C ALA A 161 -23.13 10.20 7.07
N TRP A 162 -22.18 10.66 6.24
CA TRP A 162 -22.42 10.91 4.81
C TRP A 162 -22.71 9.61 4.03
N PHE A 163 -22.17 8.50 4.53
CA PHE A 163 -22.32 7.17 3.95
C PHE A 163 -22.85 6.23 5.03
N ASP A 164 -24.11 5.83 4.88
CA ASP A 164 -24.75 4.81 5.71
C ASP A 164 -25.00 3.57 4.85
N ALA A 165 -24.36 2.47 5.20
CA ALA A 165 -24.52 1.19 4.53
C ALA A 165 -24.80 0.13 5.61
N PRO A 166 -25.93 -0.61 5.53
CA PRO A 166 -26.27 -1.62 6.52
C PRO A 166 -25.13 -2.61 6.72
N GLY A 167 -24.72 -2.81 7.98
CA GLY A 167 -23.59 -3.68 8.33
C GLY A 167 -22.21 -3.03 8.25
N PHE A 168 -22.12 -1.73 7.97
CA PHE A 168 -20.88 -0.96 7.99
C PHE A 168 -20.94 0.23 8.97
N PRO A 169 -19.82 0.64 9.56
CA PRO A 169 -18.51 -0.02 9.51
C PRO A 169 -18.54 -1.41 10.16
N LEU A 170 -17.70 -2.33 9.67
CA LEU A 170 -17.61 -3.69 10.22
C LEU A 170 -17.20 -3.61 11.70
N ASP A 171 -17.75 -4.48 12.53
CA ASP A 171 -17.34 -4.65 13.92
C ASP A 171 -15.94 -5.30 14.02
N LYS A 172 -15.37 -5.35 15.24
CA LYS A 172 -14.03 -5.94 15.46
C LYS A 172 -13.87 -7.34 14.84
N PRO A 173 -14.74 -8.34 15.13
CA PRO A 173 -14.59 -9.67 14.53
C PRO A 173 -14.79 -9.66 13.01
N GLY A 174 -15.73 -8.86 12.48
CA GLY A 174 -15.93 -8.69 11.05
C GLY A 174 -14.68 -8.14 10.34
N ARG A 175 -13.95 -7.23 10.98
CA ARG A 175 -12.68 -6.69 10.44
C ARG A 175 -11.56 -7.72 10.40
N VAL A 176 -11.42 -8.53 11.45
CA VAL A 176 -10.45 -9.65 11.48
C VAL A 176 -10.78 -10.64 10.35
N ALA A 177 -12.06 -11.03 10.24
CA ALA A 177 -12.52 -11.94 9.20
C ALA A 177 -12.26 -11.37 7.79
N PHE A 178 -12.52 -10.07 7.59
CA PHE A 178 -12.23 -9.38 6.35
C PHE A 178 -10.75 -9.42 5.99
N ASP A 179 -9.85 -9.11 6.92
CA ASP A 179 -8.40 -9.06 6.64
C ASP A 179 -7.85 -10.43 6.25
N VAL A 180 -8.29 -11.47 6.95
CA VAL A 180 -7.97 -12.87 6.63
C VAL A 180 -8.55 -13.25 5.27
N LEU A 181 -9.82 -12.94 5.01
CA LEU A 181 -10.48 -13.25 3.74
C LEU A 181 -9.79 -12.56 2.56
N LEU A 182 -9.37 -11.31 2.70
CA LEU A 182 -8.64 -10.59 1.65
C LEU A 182 -7.31 -11.27 1.32
N GLY A 183 -6.54 -11.65 2.35
CA GLY A 183 -5.27 -12.37 2.16
C GLY A 183 -5.45 -13.77 1.55
N VAL A 184 -6.46 -14.52 2.00
CA VAL A 184 -6.80 -15.84 1.44
C VAL A 184 -7.28 -15.73 -0.01
N ALA A 185 -8.16 -14.78 -0.30
CA ALA A 185 -8.67 -14.56 -1.65
C ALA A 185 -7.54 -14.15 -2.60
N GLY A 186 -6.65 -13.25 -2.18
CA GLY A 186 -5.48 -12.84 -2.96
C GLY A 186 -4.53 -14.00 -3.24
N THR A 187 -4.17 -14.77 -2.21
CA THR A 187 -3.29 -15.95 -2.34
C THR A 187 -3.89 -17.00 -3.27
N THR A 188 -5.17 -17.34 -3.06
CA THR A 188 -5.88 -18.34 -3.86
C THR A 188 -6.05 -17.90 -5.30
N LEU A 189 -6.33 -16.61 -5.54
CA LEU A 189 -6.42 -16.04 -6.87
C LEU A 189 -5.10 -16.17 -7.65
N THR A 190 -3.97 -15.85 -7.01
CA THR A 190 -2.65 -15.98 -7.63
C THR A 190 -2.26 -17.44 -7.86
N LEU A 191 -2.53 -18.33 -6.89
CA LEU A 191 -2.28 -19.77 -7.05
C LEU A 191 -3.11 -20.37 -8.18
N THR A 192 -4.41 -20.09 -8.20
CA THR A 192 -5.30 -20.57 -9.27
C THR A 192 -4.88 -20.01 -10.63
N ALA A 193 -4.37 -18.77 -10.70
CA ALA A 193 -3.76 -18.23 -11.92
C ALA A 193 -2.55 -19.08 -12.36
N ALA A 194 -1.62 -19.37 -11.44
CA ALA A 194 -0.43 -20.15 -11.73
C ALA A 194 -0.81 -21.51 -12.35
N TYR A 195 -1.71 -22.24 -11.72
CA TYR A 195 -2.11 -23.57 -12.20
C TYR A 195 -2.97 -23.53 -13.46
N ASP A 196 -3.95 -22.62 -13.56
CA ASP A 196 -4.83 -22.52 -14.74
C ASP A 196 -4.05 -22.11 -16.00
N PHE A 197 -2.93 -21.40 -15.87
CA PHE A 197 -2.09 -20.98 -16.99
C PHE A 197 -0.84 -21.84 -17.18
N LYS A 198 -0.55 -22.82 -16.32
CA LYS A 198 0.67 -23.64 -16.39
C LYS A 198 0.86 -24.28 -17.77
N HIS A 199 -0.16 -24.98 -18.27
CA HIS A 199 -0.10 -25.64 -19.57
C HIS A 199 0.14 -24.66 -20.73
N ALA A 200 -0.52 -23.50 -20.71
CA ALA A 200 -0.29 -22.46 -21.72
C ALA A 200 1.15 -21.92 -21.71
N HIS A 201 1.85 -21.97 -20.57
CA HIS A 201 3.27 -21.58 -20.50
C HIS A 201 4.22 -22.70 -20.92
N GLU A 202 3.87 -23.95 -20.66
CA GLU A 202 4.67 -25.13 -20.99
C GLU A 202 4.57 -25.52 -22.49
N GLU A 203 3.38 -25.45 -23.08
CA GLU A 203 3.10 -25.86 -24.46
C GLU A 203 3.51 -24.80 -25.49
N ASP A 204 3.19 -23.52 -25.26
CA ASP A 204 3.47 -22.44 -26.23
C ASP A 204 4.95 -21.97 -26.20
N ARG A 205 5.80 -22.57 -25.35
CA ARG A 205 7.21 -22.17 -25.12
C ARG A 205 7.38 -20.65 -25.14
N VAL A 206 6.65 -19.93 -24.29
CA VAL A 206 6.80 -18.47 -24.19
C VAL A 206 8.26 -18.18 -23.82
N GLN A 207 9.10 -17.87 -24.81
CA GLN A 207 10.51 -17.59 -24.63
C GLN A 207 10.66 -16.18 -24.05
N ASN A 208 10.37 -16.06 -22.76
CA ASN A 208 10.63 -14.85 -22.02
C ASN A 208 12.15 -14.70 -21.87
N LYS A 209 12.73 -13.72 -22.56
CA LYS A 209 14.15 -13.35 -22.38
C LYS A 209 14.46 -12.85 -20.97
N ALA A 210 13.45 -12.33 -20.27
CA ALA A 210 13.52 -11.92 -18.87
C ALA A 210 12.11 -11.92 -18.25
N SER A 211 12.03 -11.71 -16.95
CA SER A 211 10.82 -11.87 -16.15
C SER A 211 10.07 -10.52 -16.01
N GLY A 212 8.74 -10.52 -15.99
CA GLY A 212 7.97 -9.39 -15.45
C GLY A 212 6.97 -8.66 -16.37
N PRO A 213 6.24 -7.69 -15.79
CA PRO A 213 5.01 -7.13 -16.38
C PRO A 213 5.19 -5.85 -17.20
N LEU A 214 6.37 -5.23 -17.14
CA LEU A 214 6.55 -3.86 -17.63
C LEU A 214 6.80 -3.78 -19.14
N ASP A 215 7.14 -4.90 -19.76
CA ASP A 215 7.44 -4.99 -21.19
C ASP A 215 6.26 -5.63 -21.94
N PRO A 216 5.74 -5.01 -23.01
CA PRO A 216 4.62 -5.56 -23.78
C PRO A 216 4.90 -6.94 -24.36
N ASP A 217 6.17 -7.33 -24.53
CA ASP A 217 6.56 -8.61 -25.09
C ASP A 217 6.78 -9.69 -24.02
N GLN A 218 6.81 -9.32 -22.73
CA GLN A 218 6.98 -10.25 -21.62
C GLN A 218 5.63 -10.69 -21.05
N THR A 219 5.51 -11.98 -20.72
CA THR A 219 4.35 -12.54 -20.03
C THR A 219 4.78 -13.08 -18.68
N VAL A 220 3.92 -12.97 -17.67
CA VAL A 220 4.25 -13.47 -16.32
C VAL A 220 4.31 -14.98 -16.34
N THR A 221 5.43 -15.55 -15.92
CA THR A 221 5.61 -17.00 -15.94
C THR A 221 4.85 -17.70 -14.81
N PHE A 222 4.68 -19.02 -14.96
CA PHE A 222 4.22 -19.89 -13.88
C PHE A 222 5.01 -19.69 -12.58
N GLU A 223 6.33 -19.66 -12.71
CA GLU A 223 7.24 -19.47 -11.58
C GLU A 223 7.06 -18.11 -10.91
N GLU A 224 6.90 -17.04 -11.69
CA GLU A 224 6.60 -15.72 -11.13
C GLU A 224 5.26 -15.70 -10.39
N MET A 225 4.21 -16.31 -10.94
CA MET A 225 2.93 -16.41 -10.23
C MET A 225 3.04 -17.20 -8.92
N LEU A 226 3.79 -18.31 -8.91
CA LEU A 226 4.05 -19.04 -7.66
C LEU A 226 4.83 -18.20 -6.64
N GLU A 227 5.87 -17.51 -7.07
CA GLU A 227 6.62 -16.60 -6.21
C GLU A 227 5.71 -15.50 -5.62
N HIS A 228 4.83 -14.91 -6.44
CA HIS A 228 3.89 -13.90 -5.95
C HIS A 228 2.84 -14.45 -4.99
N SER A 229 2.41 -15.70 -5.18
CA SER A 229 1.50 -16.35 -4.23
C SER A 229 2.15 -16.55 -2.85
N PHE A 230 3.44 -16.85 -2.81
CA PHE A 230 4.20 -16.94 -1.57
C PHE A 230 4.24 -15.60 -0.83
N TYR A 231 4.48 -14.49 -1.53
CA TYR A 231 4.44 -13.16 -0.91
C TYR A 231 3.04 -12.75 -0.43
N GLN A 232 1.98 -13.18 -1.11
CA GLN A 232 0.62 -12.98 -0.61
C GLN A 232 0.33 -13.81 0.65
N ALA A 233 0.83 -15.04 0.71
CA ALA A 233 0.74 -15.86 1.92
C ALA A 233 1.51 -15.23 3.09
N LEU A 234 2.67 -14.59 2.84
CA LEU A 234 3.40 -13.83 3.85
C LEU A 234 2.60 -12.63 4.37
N ASN A 235 1.92 -11.90 3.49
CA ASN A 235 1.03 -10.81 3.90
C ASN A 235 -0.10 -11.35 4.80
N LEU A 236 -0.72 -12.48 4.43
CA LEU A 236 -1.74 -13.13 5.26
C LEU A 236 -1.20 -13.52 6.64
N CYS A 237 0.01 -14.10 6.70
CA CYS A 237 0.66 -14.42 7.97
C CYS A 237 0.91 -13.16 8.80
N GLN A 238 1.32 -12.06 8.15
CA GLN A 238 1.55 -10.79 8.82
C GLN A 238 0.27 -10.24 9.46
N VAL A 239 -0.83 -10.16 8.72
CA VAL A 239 -2.06 -9.58 9.28
C VAL A 239 -2.64 -10.45 10.41
N ALA A 240 -2.51 -11.77 10.30
CA ALA A 240 -2.86 -12.70 11.39
C ALA A 240 -1.99 -12.45 12.63
N PHE A 241 -0.68 -12.30 12.45
CA PHE A 241 0.26 -11.94 13.52
C PHE A 241 -0.15 -10.63 14.22
N LEU A 242 -0.45 -9.57 13.46
CA LEU A 242 -0.80 -8.28 14.03
C LEU A 242 -2.09 -8.35 14.87
N HIS A 243 -3.12 -9.07 14.40
CA HIS A 243 -4.35 -9.29 15.16
C HIS A 243 -4.12 -10.13 16.42
N LEU A 244 -3.27 -11.16 16.35
CA LEU A 244 -2.95 -11.98 17.51
C LEU A 244 -2.17 -11.20 18.57
N VAL A 245 -1.19 -10.38 18.17
CA VAL A 245 -0.48 -9.49 19.11
C VAL A 245 -1.44 -8.47 19.72
N ALA A 246 -2.40 -7.95 18.95
CA ALA A 246 -3.37 -6.99 19.47
C ALA A 246 -4.22 -7.60 20.60
N ARG A 247 -4.62 -8.87 20.45
CA ARG A 247 -5.33 -9.63 21.49
C ARG A 247 -4.47 -9.91 22.71
N VAL A 248 -3.18 -10.23 22.52
CA VAL A 248 -2.23 -10.40 23.62
C VAL A 248 -2.12 -9.09 24.42
N ASP A 249 -1.93 -7.96 23.74
CA ASP A 249 -1.85 -6.64 24.37
C ASP A 249 -3.15 -6.27 25.11
N GLU A 250 -4.33 -6.52 24.51
CA GLU A 250 -5.62 -6.31 25.17
C GLU A 250 -5.76 -7.16 26.44
N SER A 251 -5.33 -8.42 26.40
CA SER A 251 -5.37 -9.33 27.54
C SER A 251 -4.39 -8.91 28.64
N ASP A 252 -3.18 -8.47 28.27
CA ASP A 252 -2.17 -7.98 29.20
C ASP A 252 -2.65 -6.71 29.92
N ARG A 253 -3.31 -5.79 29.21
CA ARG A 253 -3.94 -4.59 29.80
C ARG A 253 -5.03 -4.97 30.80
N ALA A 254 -5.92 -5.89 30.43
CA ALA A 254 -6.98 -6.35 31.31
C ALA A 254 -6.44 -6.95 32.63
N LEU A 255 -5.24 -7.54 32.57
CA LEU A 255 -4.54 -8.11 33.72
C LEU A 255 -3.55 -7.14 34.39
N GLY A 256 -3.45 -5.89 33.93
CA GLY A 256 -2.52 -4.89 34.47
C GLY A 256 -1.04 -5.27 34.33
N ARG A 257 -0.70 -6.15 33.38
CA ARG A 257 0.69 -6.60 33.20
C ARG A 257 1.52 -5.48 32.59
N ARG A 258 2.76 -5.34 33.08
CA ARG A 258 3.75 -4.48 32.44
C ARG A 258 4.09 -5.05 31.07
N HIS A 259 4.12 -4.16 30.09
CA HIS A 259 4.42 -4.50 28.70
C HIS A 259 5.76 -5.24 28.53
N MET A 260 6.84 -4.83 29.20
CA MET A 260 8.13 -5.56 29.13
C MET A 260 8.25 -6.75 30.10
N SER A 261 7.15 -7.19 30.73
CA SER A 261 7.19 -8.40 31.56
C SER A 261 7.38 -9.64 30.69
N LEU A 262 8.08 -10.66 31.21
CA LEU A 262 8.31 -11.91 30.49
C LEU A 262 7.01 -12.56 30.02
N GLY A 263 5.95 -12.49 30.84
CA GLY A 263 4.62 -13.01 30.50
C GLY A 263 3.93 -12.30 29.34
N SER A 264 4.30 -11.05 29.05
CA SER A 264 3.78 -10.27 27.91
C SER A 264 4.69 -10.39 26.67
N LEU A 265 6.02 -10.38 26.88
CA LEU A 265 6.99 -10.39 25.78
C LEU A 265 7.13 -11.77 25.12
N ALA A 266 7.17 -12.85 25.92
CA ALA A 266 7.32 -14.21 25.41
C ALA A 266 6.27 -14.63 24.36
N PRO A 267 4.95 -14.42 24.57
CA PRO A 267 3.96 -14.75 23.54
C PRO A 267 4.14 -13.92 22.27
N ARG A 268 4.51 -12.63 22.38
CA ARG A 268 4.75 -11.77 21.21
C ARG A 268 5.98 -12.18 20.42
N LEU A 269 7.07 -12.56 21.07
CA LEU A 269 8.27 -13.12 20.42
C LEU A 269 8.00 -14.50 19.79
N THR A 270 7.15 -15.31 20.41
CA THR A 270 6.71 -16.59 19.84
C THR A 270 5.91 -16.37 18.57
N LEU A 271 4.97 -15.42 18.58
CA LEU A 271 4.21 -15.01 17.40
C LEU A 271 5.13 -14.41 16.32
N LEU A 272 6.15 -13.62 16.70
CA LEU A 272 7.14 -13.08 15.76
C LEU A 272 7.94 -14.20 15.09
N SER A 273 8.31 -15.23 15.86
CA SER A 273 8.98 -16.40 15.32
C SER A 273 8.07 -17.13 14.33
N ALA A 274 6.82 -17.39 14.72
CA ALA A 274 5.82 -18.06 13.89
C ALA A 274 5.55 -17.34 12.56
N VAL A 275 5.37 -16.01 12.55
CA VAL A 275 5.17 -15.24 11.32
C VAL A 275 6.40 -15.22 10.42
N THR A 276 7.59 -15.51 10.97
CA THR A 276 8.85 -15.56 10.22
C THR A 276 9.14 -16.96 9.66
N VAL A 277 8.55 -18.03 10.22
CA VAL A 277 8.74 -19.42 9.75
C VAL A 277 8.52 -19.63 8.26
N PRO A 278 7.51 -19.03 7.59
CA PRO A 278 7.31 -19.22 6.15
C PRO A 278 8.55 -18.89 5.30
N TRP A 279 9.43 -18.00 5.76
CA TRP A 279 10.69 -17.70 5.06
C TRP A 279 11.67 -18.87 4.98
N VAL A 280 11.61 -19.83 5.91
CA VAL A 280 12.40 -21.08 5.83
C VAL A 280 12.06 -21.85 4.56
N PHE A 281 10.78 -21.79 4.15
CA PHE A 281 10.30 -22.44 2.94
C PHE A 281 10.52 -21.61 1.67
N ARG A 282 11.12 -20.41 1.75
CA ARG A 282 11.35 -19.56 0.56
C ARG A 282 12.14 -20.31 -0.52
N GLY A 283 13.07 -21.18 -0.15
CA GLY A 283 13.87 -21.97 -1.10
C GLY A 283 13.06 -22.98 -1.92
N ALA A 284 11.86 -23.37 -1.46
CA ALA A 284 10.97 -24.26 -2.20
C ALA A 284 10.19 -23.55 -3.31
N PHE A 285 10.19 -22.21 -3.32
CA PHE A 285 9.54 -21.41 -4.35
C PHE A 285 10.59 -20.91 -5.35
N PRO A 286 10.25 -20.86 -6.64
CA PRO A 286 11.17 -20.32 -7.65
C PRO A 286 11.60 -18.89 -7.30
N THR A 287 12.84 -18.57 -7.66
CA THR A 287 13.44 -17.24 -7.44
C THR A 287 13.84 -16.66 -8.79
N ASN A 288 13.09 -15.71 -9.30
CA ASN A 288 13.51 -14.98 -10.48
C ASN A 288 14.45 -13.84 -10.07
N ARG A 289 15.67 -13.83 -10.62
CA ARG A 289 16.64 -12.77 -10.32
C ARG A 289 16.20 -11.48 -11.00
N PHE A 290 15.74 -10.51 -10.20
CA PHE A 290 15.40 -9.17 -10.69
C PHE A 290 16.50 -8.48 -11.53
N SER A 291 17.77 -8.81 -11.27
CA SER A 291 18.92 -8.28 -12.04
C SER A 291 18.84 -8.60 -13.52
N ASP A 292 18.20 -9.72 -13.87
CA ASP A 292 18.14 -10.23 -15.22
C ASP A 292 17.30 -9.32 -16.12
N ASN A 293 16.44 -8.49 -15.54
CA ASN A 293 15.59 -7.53 -16.24
C ASN A 293 16.30 -6.24 -16.63
N TYR A 294 17.54 -6.02 -16.16
CA TYR A 294 18.34 -4.83 -16.47
C TYR A 294 19.83 -5.15 -16.67
N ASP A 295 20.18 -6.42 -16.92
CA ASP A 295 21.55 -6.84 -17.20
C ASP A 295 21.92 -6.55 -18.66
N ALA A 296 22.94 -5.71 -18.85
CA ALA A 296 23.49 -5.40 -20.17
C ALA A 296 23.99 -6.64 -20.91
N LYS A 297 24.47 -7.67 -20.19
CA LYS A 297 24.92 -8.94 -20.77
C LYS A 297 23.79 -9.73 -21.43
N LYS A 298 22.53 -9.45 -21.05
CA LYS A 298 21.32 -10.03 -21.66
C LYS A 298 20.75 -9.18 -22.80
N GLY A 299 21.51 -8.18 -23.28
CA GLY A 299 21.11 -7.30 -24.39
C GLY A 299 20.10 -6.22 -24.01
N ARG A 300 19.93 -5.93 -22.72
CA ARG A 300 19.04 -4.86 -22.22
C ARG A 300 19.83 -3.57 -22.02
N ASP A 301 19.28 -2.43 -22.44
CA ASP A 301 19.84 -1.14 -22.05
C ASP A 301 19.62 -0.93 -20.54
N PRO A 302 20.67 -0.88 -19.70
CA PRO A 302 20.50 -0.68 -18.27
C PRO A 302 19.82 0.66 -17.98
N TRP A 303 20.07 1.70 -18.76
CA TRP A 303 19.53 3.05 -18.56
C TRP A 303 18.20 3.29 -19.27
N GLY A 304 17.72 2.29 -20.01
CA GLY A 304 16.39 2.30 -20.60
C GLY A 304 15.32 2.46 -19.53
N VAL A 305 14.23 3.16 -19.87
CA VAL A 305 13.14 3.48 -18.94
C VAL A 305 12.62 2.22 -18.23
N THR A 306 12.39 1.14 -18.96
CA THR A 306 11.93 -0.15 -18.42
C THR A 306 12.91 -0.75 -17.41
N SER A 307 14.22 -0.71 -17.70
CA SER A 307 15.27 -1.20 -16.80
C SER A 307 15.38 -0.37 -15.52
N VAL A 308 15.20 0.96 -15.62
CA VAL A 308 15.13 1.85 -14.45
C VAL A 308 13.90 1.53 -13.59
N LEU A 309 12.73 1.33 -14.21
CA LEU A 309 11.52 0.95 -13.50
C LEU A 309 11.65 -0.40 -12.79
N TYR A 310 12.30 -1.40 -13.42
CA TYR A 310 12.58 -2.68 -12.76
C TYR A 310 13.52 -2.53 -11.56
N ARG A 311 14.53 -1.65 -11.63
CA ARG A 311 15.39 -1.34 -10.48
C ARG A 311 14.62 -0.66 -9.36
N MET A 312 13.75 0.30 -9.68
CA MET A 312 12.88 0.95 -8.70
C MET A 312 11.95 -0.08 -8.02
N LYS A 313 11.31 -0.95 -8.80
CA LYS A 313 10.45 -2.04 -8.29
C LYS A 313 11.22 -2.98 -7.35
N LYS A 314 12.46 -3.33 -7.69
CA LYS A 314 13.32 -4.14 -6.82
C LYS A 314 13.57 -3.46 -5.47
N TYR A 315 13.91 -2.17 -5.46
CA TYR A 315 14.14 -1.46 -4.20
C TYR A 315 12.85 -1.21 -3.41
N GLN A 316 11.70 -1.07 -4.08
CA GLN A 316 10.39 -1.08 -3.41
C GLN A 316 10.16 -2.39 -2.66
N TYR A 317 10.49 -3.54 -3.27
CA TYR A 317 10.39 -4.84 -2.61
C TYR A 317 11.34 -4.96 -1.40
N VAL A 318 12.60 -4.54 -1.55
CA VAL A 318 13.57 -4.53 -0.43
C VAL A 318 13.08 -3.66 0.72
N PHE A 319 12.59 -2.45 0.42
CA PHE A 319 12.04 -1.55 1.41
C PHE A 319 10.82 -2.17 2.11
N TYR A 320 9.88 -2.70 1.33
CA TYR A 320 8.70 -3.37 1.85
C TYR A 320 9.06 -4.50 2.83
N LYS A 321 9.95 -5.41 2.42
CA LYS A 321 10.39 -6.54 3.24
C LYS A 321 11.01 -6.10 4.57
N HIS A 322 11.94 -5.15 4.55
CA HIS A 322 12.69 -4.82 5.75
C HIS A 322 11.98 -3.82 6.67
N PHE A 323 11.23 -2.87 6.11
CA PHE A 323 10.53 -1.85 6.91
C PHE A 323 9.09 -2.27 7.21
N MET A 324 8.30 -2.53 6.17
CA MET A 324 6.86 -2.75 6.32
C MET A 324 6.50 -4.14 6.82
N LEU A 325 7.38 -5.14 6.59
CA LEU A 325 7.20 -6.50 7.07
C LEU A 325 8.02 -6.76 8.33
N HIS A 326 9.34 -6.87 8.22
CA HIS A 326 10.19 -7.22 9.37
C HIS A 326 10.22 -6.13 10.44
N GLY A 327 10.50 -4.87 10.06
CA GLY A 327 10.56 -3.75 10.98
C GLY A 327 9.24 -3.48 11.71
N LEU A 328 8.11 -3.62 11.01
CA LEU A 328 6.79 -3.53 11.62
C LEU A 328 6.55 -4.68 12.60
N ASN A 329 6.81 -5.92 12.18
CA ASN A 329 6.58 -7.09 13.02
C ASN A 329 7.45 -7.07 14.27
N VAL A 330 8.72 -6.70 14.13
CA VAL A 330 9.66 -6.51 15.25
C VAL A 330 9.18 -5.39 16.16
N GLY A 331 8.83 -4.23 15.61
CA GLY A 331 8.33 -3.11 16.41
C GLY A 331 7.10 -3.48 17.23
N VAL A 332 6.11 -4.12 16.60
CA VAL A 332 4.90 -4.59 17.29
C VAL A 332 5.21 -5.69 18.31
N ALA A 333 6.13 -6.61 18.01
CA ALA A 333 6.49 -7.67 18.94
C ALA A 333 7.21 -7.13 20.19
N ILE A 334 8.14 -6.20 20.03
CA ILE A 334 8.92 -5.61 21.12
C ILE A 334 8.11 -4.56 21.86
N ASP A 335 7.67 -3.51 21.16
CA ASP A 335 7.03 -2.32 21.75
C ASP A 335 5.52 -2.45 21.95
N GLY A 336 4.91 -3.54 21.47
CA GLY A 336 3.45 -3.68 21.48
C GLY A 336 2.78 -2.56 20.67
N PHE A 337 1.46 -2.45 20.73
CA PHE A 337 0.76 -1.34 20.08
C PHE A 337 0.85 -0.02 20.85
N GLU A 338 1.20 -0.06 22.14
CA GLU A 338 1.34 1.14 22.98
C GLU A 338 2.73 1.78 22.91
N GLY A 339 3.81 1.00 22.91
CA GLY A 339 5.17 1.54 22.86
C GLY A 339 5.49 2.24 21.53
N LEU A 340 4.78 1.89 20.46
CA LEU A 340 4.81 2.59 19.17
C LEU A 340 4.18 3.98 19.22
N ARG A 341 3.50 4.35 20.32
CA ARG A 341 2.89 5.66 20.58
C ARG A 341 3.73 6.33 21.69
N LYS A 342 4.90 6.86 21.34
CA LYS A 342 5.54 7.94 22.12
C LYS A 342 5.04 9.30 21.62
N PRO A 343 3.87 9.82 22.02
CA PRO A 343 3.69 11.26 21.96
C PRO A 343 4.59 11.84 23.05
N ARG A 344 5.63 12.59 22.64
CA ARG A 344 6.51 13.32 23.56
C ARG A 344 5.76 14.40 24.35
N ILE A 345 4.47 14.61 24.05
CA ILE A 345 3.57 15.57 24.68
C ILE A 345 2.20 14.89 24.78
N LYS A 346 1.84 14.39 25.97
CA LYS A 346 0.43 14.11 26.27
C LYS A 346 -0.24 15.48 26.46
N PRO A 347 -1.27 15.85 25.67
CA PRO A 347 -2.11 16.99 26.05
C PRO A 347 -2.71 16.68 27.43
N PRO A 348 -2.57 17.59 28.42
CA PRO A 348 -3.11 17.37 29.75
C PRO A 348 -4.64 17.29 29.66
N GLY A 349 -5.24 16.20 30.17
CA GLY A 349 -6.69 16.04 30.27
C GLY A 349 -7.32 14.89 29.48
N LEU A 350 -6.60 14.22 28.57
CA LEU A 350 -7.07 12.93 28.04
C LEU A 350 -6.78 11.84 29.08
N GLY A 351 -7.82 11.13 29.53
CA GLY A 351 -7.72 9.97 30.42
C GLY A 351 -6.78 8.88 29.87
N PRO A 352 -6.54 7.79 30.62
CA PRO A 352 -5.68 6.68 30.18
C PRO A 352 -6.07 6.26 28.77
N GLY A 353 -5.24 6.66 27.80
CA GLY A 353 -5.62 6.73 26.41
C GLY A 353 -5.95 5.34 25.90
N LEU A 354 -7.17 5.19 25.37
CA LEU A 354 -7.58 3.97 24.70
C LEU A 354 -6.53 3.59 23.64
N GLY A 355 -5.89 2.45 23.88
CA GLY A 355 -4.87 1.87 23.02
C GLY A 355 -5.51 1.40 21.72
N LEU A 356 -5.62 2.31 20.76
CA LEU A 356 -6.03 2.00 19.39
C LEU A 356 -5.07 0.98 18.79
N SER A 357 -5.58 -0.22 18.53
CA SER A 357 -4.87 -1.25 17.79
C SER A 357 -4.56 -0.75 16.38
N LEU A 358 -3.29 -0.87 15.94
CA LEU A 358 -2.87 -0.40 14.61
C LEU A 358 -3.75 -0.98 13.49
N VAL A 359 -4.11 -2.25 13.63
CA VAL A 359 -4.91 -2.98 12.62
C VAL A 359 -6.33 -2.46 12.48
N ASP A 360 -6.87 -1.81 13.51
CA ASP A 360 -8.19 -1.19 13.49
C ASP A 360 -8.17 0.23 12.91
N ALA A 361 -6.99 0.86 12.85
CA ALA A 361 -6.85 2.23 12.39
C ALA A 361 -7.12 2.35 10.88
N THR A 362 -7.93 3.33 10.49
CA THR A 362 -8.23 3.70 9.09
C THR A 362 -6.99 3.72 8.17
N PRO A 363 -5.86 4.36 8.53
CA PRO A 363 -4.65 4.33 7.69
C PRO A 363 -4.11 2.93 7.42
N PHE A 364 -4.12 2.05 8.42
CA PHE A 364 -3.65 0.67 8.25
C PHE A 364 -4.60 -0.10 7.35
N ARG A 365 -5.92 0.06 7.53
CA ARG A 365 -6.93 -0.60 6.70
C ARG A 365 -6.80 -0.20 5.23
N LEU A 366 -6.60 1.10 4.94
CA LEU A 366 -6.29 1.59 3.60
C LEU A 366 -4.98 1.04 3.03
N TYR A 367 -3.94 0.98 3.87
CA TYR A 367 -2.66 0.38 3.49
C TYR A 367 -2.82 -1.10 3.15
N TRP A 368 -3.51 -1.87 4.00
CA TRP A 368 -3.74 -3.29 3.82
C TRP A 368 -4.56 -3.59 2.56
N LEU A 369 -5.65 -2.84 2.33
CA LEU A 369 -6.45 -2.93 1.11
C LEU A 369 -5.61 -2.60 -0.13
N GLY A 370 -4.86 -1.49 -0.11
CA GLY A 370 -4.06 -1.03 -1.23
C GLY A 370 -2.88 -1.94 -1.54
N LEU A 371 -2.21 -2.47 -0.52
CA LEU A 371 -1.12 -3.44 -0.65
C LEU A 371 -1.60 -4.71 -1.36
N ASN A 372 -2.68 -5.32 -0.85
CA ASN A 372 -3.24 -6.53 -1.44
C ASN A 372 -3.74 -6.27 -2.87
N ALA A 373 -4.43 -5.14 -3.09
CA ALA A 373 -4.86 -4.73 -4.42
C ALA A 373 -3.67 -4.59 -5.37
N ALA A 374 -2.57 -3.93 -4.98
CA ALA A 374 -1.41 -3.72 -5.83
C ALA A 374 -0.73 -5.05 -6.24
N TYR A 375 -0.60 -5.99 -5.30
CA TYR A 375 0.00 -7.30 -5.58
C TYR A 375 -0.80 -8.13 -6.59
N VAL A 376 -2.13 -8.05 -6.57
CA VAL A 376 -2.99 -8.80 -7.50
C VAL A 376 -3.20 -8.06 -8.82
N MET A 377 -3.44 -6.75 -8.76
CA MET A 377 -3.87 -5.96 -9.92
C MET A 377 -2.78 -5.84 -10.98
N GLU A 378 -1.51 -5.89 -10.60
CA GLU A 378 -0.40 -5.86 -11.57
C GLU A 378 -0.53 -6.99 -12.60
N PHE A 379 -0.74 -8.24 -12.15
CA PHE A 379 -0.91 -9.41 -13.02
C PHE A 379 -2.23 -9.40 -13.77
N PHE A 380 -3.30 -8.99 -13.09
CA PHE A 380 -4.62 -8.92 -13.70
C PHE A 380 -4.61 -7.95 -14.89
N LEU A 381 -4.10 -6.72 -14.69
CA LEU A 381 -4.06 -5.71 -15.74
C LEU A 381 -3.12 -6.11 -16.88
N GLN A 382 -1.99 -6.76 -16.60
CA GLN A 382 -1.12 -7.27 -17.67
C GLN A 382 -1.81 -8.35 -18.50
N THR A 383 -2.59 -9.22 -17.88
CA THR A 383 -3.39 -10.22 -18.59
C THR A 383 -4.38 -9.54 -19.55
N LEU A 384 -4.98 -8.42 -19.13
CA LEU A 384 -5.84 -7.61 -20.01
C LEU A 384 -5.06 -6.98 -21.15
N VAL A 385 -3.81 -6.56 -20.93
CA VAL A 385 -2.94 -6.06 -22.00
C VAL A 385 -2.66 -7.14 -23.03
N LYS A 386 -2.29 -8.35 -22.60
CA LYS A 386 -2.01 -9.48 -23.49
C LYS A 386 -3.24 -9.91 -24.30
N ARG A 387 -4.42 -9.82 -23.69
CA ARG A 387 -5.71 -10.06 -24.36
C ARG A 387 -6.20 -8.89 -25.21
N ARG A 388 -5.42 -7.81 -25.30
CA ARG A 388 -5.74 -6.57 -26.04
C ARG A 388 -7.03 -5.89 -25.56
N TYR A 389 -7.40 -6.08 -24.30
CA TYR A 389 -8.49 -5.34 -23.64
C TYR A 389 -8.01 -4.04 -23.00
N LEU A 390 -6.69 -3.93 -22.77
CA LEU A 390 -6.05 -2.78 -22.16
C LEU A 390 -4.77 -2.45 -22.94
N THR A 391 -4.37 -1.17 -23.01
CA THR A 391 -3.06 -0.80 -23.56
C THR A 391 -2.01 -0.78 -22.44
N GLN A 392 -0.75 -1.09 -22.76
CA GLN A 392 0.35 -1.06 -21.78
C GLN A 392 0.44 0.29 -21.05
N GLY A 393 0.31 1.40 -21.80
CA GLY A 393 0.34 2.73 -21.21
C GLY A 393 -0.79 2.99 -20.21
N ARG A 394 -2.01 2.48 -20.48
CA ARG A 394 -3.13 2.63 -19.55
C ARG A 394 -2.95 1.75 -18.31
N MET A 395 -2.47 0.51 -18.47
CA MET A 395 -2.10 -0.35 -17.34
C MET A 395 -1.08 0.34 -16.43
N LEU A 396 0.00 0.89 -16.99
CA LEU A 396 1.04 1.55 -16.21
C LEU A 396 0.49 2.74 -15.40
N ARG A 397 -0.42 3.54 -15.98
CA ARG A 397 -1.08 4.64 -15.25
C ARG A 397 -1.95 4.13 -14.11
N MET A 398 -2.74 3.08 -14.34
CA MET A 398 -3.58 2.48 -13.29
C MET A 398 -2.73 1.90 -12.15
N ASN A 399 -1.62 1.21 -12.46
CA ASN A 399 -0.68 0.71 -11.46
C ASN A 399 0.00 1.86 -10.70
N GLN A 400 0.45 2.92 -11.39
CA GLN A 400 1.03 4.09 -10.75
C GLN A 400 0.04 4.78 -9.80
N PHE A 401 -1.21 4.93 -10.22
CA PHE A 401 -2.26 5.51 -9.39
C PHE A 401 -2.51 4.66 -8.14
N LEU A 402 -2.65 3.34 -8.29
CA LEU A 402 -2.82 2.44 -7.16
C LEU A 402 -1.62 2.49 -6.20
N MET A 403 -0.40 2.51 -6.73
CA MET A 403 0.84 2.65 -5.94
C MET A 403 0.91 3.97 -5.19
N LEU A 404 0.45 5.08 -5.79
CA LEU A 404 0.39 6.38 -5.13
C LEU A 404 -0.55 6.33 -3.92
N VAL A 405 -1.75 5.78 -4.11
CA VAL A 405 -2.77 5.66 -3.06
C VAL A 405 -2.28 4.76 -1.92
N SER A 406 -1.68 3.60 -2.25
CA SER A 406 -1.14 2.69 -1.24
C SER A 406 0.10 3.27 -0.53
N THR A 407 0.89 4.10 -1.19
CA THR A 407 2.06 4.76 -0.57
C THR A 407 1.61 5.82 0.44
N ALA A 408 0.57 6.60 0.12
CA ALA A 408 0.03 7.61 1.03
C ALA A 408 -0.42 7.01 2.37
N SER A 409 -1.09 5.85 2.34
CA SER A 409 -1.48 5.12 3.55
C SER A 409 -0.30 4.41 4.22
N ALA A 410 0.65 3.87 3.45
CA ALA A 410 1.86 3.25 4.00
C ALA A 410 2.71 4.22 4.83
N VAL A 411 2.78 5.51 4.47
CA VAL A 411 3.50 6.53 5.25
C VAL A 411 2.98 6.64 6.68
N ALA A 412 1.68 6.48 6.90
CA ALA A 412 1.11 6.48 8.25
C ALA A 412 1.54 5.24 9.05
N VAL A 413 1.62 4.09 8.40
CA VAL A 413 2.08 2.83 9.00
C VAL A 413 3.59 2.85 9.28
N LEU A 414 4.40 3.50 8.41
CA LEU A 414 5.85 3.65 8.62
C LEU A 414 6.21 4.36 9.93
N ARG A 415 5.34 5.24 10.43
CA ARG A 415 5.52 5.88 11.75
C ARG A 415 5.48 4.89 12.92
N ARG A 416 5.05 3.65 12.68
CA ARG A 416 4.89 2.57 13.65
C ARG A 416 5.90 1.44 13.43
N VAL A 417 6.84 1.62 12.51
CA VAL A 417 7.87 0.64 12.19
C VAL A 417 9.08 0.86 13.10
N SER A 418 9.66 -0.22 13.63
CA SER A 418 10.95 -0.13 14.34
C SER A 418 12.06 0.19 13.35
N VAL A 419 12.59 1.42 13.41
CA VAL A 419 13.70 1.86 12.53
C VAL A 419 14.94 1.01 12.79
N VAL A 420 15.25 0.74 14.07
CA VAL A 420 16.38 -0.11 14.46
C VAL A 420 16.21 -1.52 13.88
N GLY A 421 15.06 -2.14 14.12
CA GLY A 421 14.77 -3.48 13.58
C GLY A 421 14.83 -3.53 12.05
N SER A 422 14.34 -2.48 11.38
CA SER A 422 14.38 -2.38 9.90
C SER A 422 15.80 -2.31 9.37
N VAL A 423 16.63 -1.42 9.94
CA VAL A 423 18.02 -1.21 9.51
C VAL A 423 18.87 -2.44 9.78
N VAL A 424 18.72 -3.08 10.94
CA VAL A 424 19.43 -4.33 11.27
C VAL A 424 19.01 -5.46 10.33
N SER A 425 17.71 -5.64 10.09
CA SER A 425 17.21 -6.64 9.13
C SER A 425 17.78 -6.41 7.72
N LEU A 426 17.82 -5.16 7.27
CA LEU A 426 18.38 -4.78 5.98
C LEU A 426 19.89 -5.06 5.89
N ALA A 427 20.64 -4.66 6.92
CA ALA A 427 22.08 -4.83 6.98
C ALA A 427 22.47 -6.31 6.98
N VAL A 428 21.80 -7.14 7.78
CA VAL A 428 22.03 -8.59 7.84
C VAL A 428 21.74 -9.26 6.48
N ASN A 429 20.65 -8.84 5.81
CA ASN A 429 20.31 -9.35 4.48
C ASN A 429 21.37 -9.01 3.43
N PHE A 430 21.97 -7.81 3.47
CA PHE A 430 23.06 -7.45 2.56
C PHE A 430 24.41 -8.09 2.93
N ALA A 431 24.68 -8.27 4.22
CA ALA A 431 25.88 -8.95 4.70
C ALA A 431 25.84 -10.47 4.46
N ARG A 432 24.66 -11.04 4.17
CA ARG A 432 24.41 -12.49 4.08
C ARG A 432 24.85 -13.24 5.35
N ALA A 433 24.82 -12.55 6.49
CA ALA A 433 25.39 -13.04 7.74
C ALA A 433 24.50 -14.10 8.42
N SER A 434 23.21 -14.15 8.08
CA SER A 434 22.27 -15.18 8.56
C SER A 434 21.12 -15.37 7.58
N GLY A 435 20.44 -16.53 7.66
CA GLY A 435 19.14 -16.70 7.03
C GLY A 435 18.09 -15.72 7.58
N GLU A 436 16.92 -15.65 6.93
CA GLU A 436 15.86 -14.68 7.26
C GLU A 436 15.45 -14.71 8.74
N CYS A 437 15.24 -15.91 9.30
CA CYS A 437 14.87 -16.07 10.70
C CYS A 437 15.92 -15.53 11.66
N GLY A 438 17.20 -15.80 11.38
CA GLY A 438 18.31 -15.25 12.17
C GLY A 438 18.37 -13.73 12.08
N GLY A 439 18.09 -13.17 10.90
CA GLY A 439 18.08 -11.72 10.69
C GLY A 439 16.95 -11.03 11.46
N VAL A 440 15.76 -11.63 11.50
CA VAL A 440 14.64 -11.12 12.31
C VAL A 440 14.92 -11.27 13.80
N ALA A 441 15.52 -12.37 14.25
CA ALA A 441 15.90 -12.56 15.65
C ALA A 441 16.93 -11.51 16.11
N LEU A 442 17.96 -11.24 15.29
CA LEU A 442 18.94 -10.19 15.55
C LEU A 442 18.30 -8.80 15.55
N ALA A 443 17.39 -8.53 14.61
CA ALA A 443 16.63 -7.28 14.57
C ALA A 443 15.76 -7.09 15.82
N ALA A 444 15.14 -8.15 16.32
CA ALA A 444 14.34 -8.12 17.55
C ALA A 444 15.22 -7.88 18.79
N ALA A 445 16.36 -8.57 18.90
CA ALA A 445 17.32 -8.36 19.97
C ALA A 445 17.85 -6.91 19.98
N ALA A 446 18.19 -6.37 18.81
CA ALA A 446 18.67 -5.00 18.67
C ALA A 446 17.60 -3.95 18.95
N ALA A 447 16.33 -4.23 18.66
CA ALA A 447 15.22 -3.33 19.00
C ALA A 447 14.84 -3.37 20.48
N ALA A 448 15.13 -4.47 21.18
CA ALA A 448 14.89 -4.63 22.61
C ALA A 448 16.00 -4.03 23.49
N ALA A 449 17.22 -3.89 22.95
CA ALA A 449 18.36 -3.24 23.57
C ALA A 449 18.23 -1.71 23.49
#